data_AF-A0A3N5ZKY4-F1
#
_entry.id   AF-A0A3N5ZKY4-F1
#
_cell.length_a   1.000
_cell.length_b   1.000
_cell.length_c   1.000
_cell.angle_alpha   90.00
_cell.angle_beta   90.00
_cell.angle_gamma   90.00
#
_symmetry.space_group_name_H-M   'P 1'
#
loop_
_entity.id
_entity.type
_entity.pdbx_description
1 polymer ?
#
loop_
_entity_poly.entity_id
_entity_poly.type
_entity_poly.pdbx_seq_one_letter_code
_entity_poly.pdbx_strand_id
1 'polypeptide(L)' 'TPAQLALAWLLAQKPWIVPIPGTTKLHRLEENLGGAAIELTADDLRDITSAASKIEIQGARYPEHLQRLVGR' A
#
# COMPACT_ATOMS: atom_id res chain seq x y z
N THR A 1 -6.96 11.47 0.79
CA THR A 1 -6.88 11.08 -0.64
C THR A 1 -6.69 9.57 -0.76
N PRO A 2 -6.85 8.95 -1.94
CA PRO A 2 -6.58 7.52 -2.11
C PRO A 2 -5.14 7.12 -1.72
N ALA A 3 -4.16 7.97 -2.01
CA ALA A 3 -2.77 7.76 -1.61
C ALA A 3 -2.59 7.75 -0.08
N GLN A 4 -3.26 8.68 0.61
CA GLN A 4 -3.26 8.73 2.08
C GLN A 4 -3.87 7.47 2.69
N LEU A 5 -5.02 7.03 2.19
CA LEU A 5 -5.69 5.83 2.68
C LEU A 5 -4.82 4.58 2.48
N ALA A 6 -4.18 4.45 1.31
CA ALA A 6 -3.29 3.33 1.02
C ALA A 6 -2.06 3.31 1.96
N LEU A 7 -1.47 4.48 2.24
CA LEU A 7 -0.33 4.58 3.14
C LEU A 7 -0.70 4.30 4.59
N ALA A 8 -1.83 4.84 5.06
CA ALA A 8 -2.37 4.59 6.40
C ALA A 8 -2.66 3.09 6.62
N TRP A 9 -3.31 2.46 5.63
CA TRP A 9 -3.56 1.02 5.65
C TRP A 9 -2.26 0.22 5.75
N LEU A 10 -1.24 0.56 4.94
CA LEU A 10 0.04 -0.14 4.95
C LEU A 10 0.75 -0.05 6.31
N LEU A 11 0.75 1.14 6.93
CA LEU A 11 1.33 1.39 8.25
C LEU A 11 0.59 0.64 9.37
N ALA A 12 -0.72 0.45 9.24
CA ALA A 12 -1.54 -0.25 10.22
C ALA A 12 -1.31 -1.77 10.25
N GLN A 13 -0.70 -2.37 9.23
CA GLN A 13 -0.59 -3.83 9.11
C GLN A 13 0.33 -4.45 10.17
N LYS A 14 1.50 -3.86 10.42
CA LYS A 14 2.50 -4.30 11.41
C LYS A 14 3.37 -3.13 11.85
N PRO A 15 3.81 -3.07 13.13
CA PRO A 15 4.59 -1.96 13.66
C PRO A 15 6.01 -1.83 13.06
N TRP A 16 6.51 -2.86 12.39
CA TRP A 16 7.84 -2.86 11.74
C TRP A 16 7.80 -2.55 10.25
N ILE A 17 6.63 -2.21 9.69
CA ILE A 17 6.52 -1.81 8.28
C ILE A 17 6.89 -0.33 8.17
N VAL A 18 7.96 -0.05 7.43
CA VAL A 18 8.43 1.32 7.15
C VAL A 18 8.34 1.58 5.64
N PRO A 19 7.27 2.24 5.16
CA PRO A 19 7.12 2.56 3.76
C PRO A 19 8.12 3.66 3.33
N ILE A 20 8.63 3.55 2.10
CA ILE A 20 9.56 4.51 1.49
C ILE A 20 8.92 5.20 0.27
N PRO A 21 7.82 5.98 0.46
CA PRO A 21 7.13 6.58 -0.65
C PRO A 21 7.98 7.68 -1.30
N GLY A 22 8.39 7.46 -2.55
CA GLY A 22 9.12 8.44 -3.35
C GLY A 22 8.17 9.37 -4.12
N THR A 23 8.50 10.66 -4.20
CA THR A 23 7.80 11.63 -5.05
C THR A 23 8.72 12.77 -5.45
N THR A 24 8.49 13.36 -6.62
CA THR A 24 9.16 14.59 -7.09
C THR A 24 8.28 15.85 -6.90
N LYS A 25 7.03 15.69 -6.44
CA LYS A 25 6.04 16.78 -6.33
C LYS A 25 5.74 17.09 -4.87
N LEU A 26 5.75 18.38 -4.51
CA LEU A 26 5.53 18.84 -3.14
C LEU A 26 4.15 18.46 -2.58
N HIS A 27 3.07 18.68 -3.32
CA HIS A 27 1.71 18.31 -2.86
C HIS A 27 1.57 16.81 -2.57
N ARG A 28 2.33 15.95 -3.25
CA ARG A 28 2.34 14.50 -2.98
C ARG A 28 3.10 14.17 -1.70
N LEU A 29 4.14 14.94 -1.38
CA LEU A 29 4.82 14.82 -0.09
C LEU A 29 3.84 15.16 1.04
N GLU A 30 3.10 16.26 0.91
CA GLU A 30 2.08 16.67 1.88
C GLU A 30 0.98 15.60 2.02
N GLU A 31 0.51 15.03 0.92
CA GLU A 31 -0.41 13.90 0.94
C GLU A 31 0.19 12.71 1.72
N ASN A 32 1.41 12.28 1.40
CA ASN A 32 2.07 11.16 2.09
C ASN A 32 2.21 11.41 3.60
N LEU A 33 2.63 12.61 4.00
CA LEU A 33 2.72 12.99 5.42
C LEU A 33 1.35 12.92 6.10
N GLY A 34 0.29 13.41 5.45
CA GLY A 34 -1.06 13.29 5.97
C GLY A 34 -1.53 11.84 6.09
N GLY A 35 -1.09 10.95 5.21
CA GLY A 35 -1.42 9.52 5.28
C GLY A 35 -0.79 8.82 6.48
N ALA A 36 0.42 9.20 6.86
CA ALA A 36 1.10 8.67 8.03
C ALA A 36 0.47 9.11 9.37
N ALA A 37 -0.33 10.17 9.36
CA ALA A 37 -1.04 10.68 10.54
C ALA A 37 -2.46 10.09 10.71
N ILE A 38 -2.93 9.28 9.76
CA ILE A 38 -4.27 8.67 9.84
C ILE A 38 -4.20 7.40 10.67
N GLU A 39 -5.03 7.34 11.71
CA GLU A 39 -5.28 6.12 12.47
C GLU A 39 -6.53 5.43 11.91
N LEU A 40 -6.38 4.16 11.53
CA LEU A 40 -7.48 3.31 11.09
C LEU A 40 -7.93 2.41 12.23
N THR A 41 -9.24 2.34 12.46
CA THR A 41 -9.80 1.43 13.45
C THR A 41 -9.79 -0.01 12.93
N ALA A 42 -10.03 -0.97 13.83
CA ALA A 42 -10.18 -2.37 13.42
C ALA A 42 -11.33 -2.56 12.43
N ASP A 43 -12.38 -1.74 12.50
CA ASP A 43 -13.54 -1.81 11.62
C ASP A 43 -13.17 -1.29 10.22
N ASP A 44 -12.47 -0.16 10.14
CA ASP A 44 -11.95 0.38 8.88
C ASP A 44 -11.05 -0.64 8.16
N LEU A 45 -10.15 -1.30 8.90
CA LEU A 45 -9.25 -2.30 8.34
C LEU A 45 -10.01 -3.53 7.81
N ARG A 46 -11.07 -3.96 8.50
CA ARG A 46 -11.93 -5.06 8.05
C ARG A 46 -12.65 -4.69 6.75
N ASP A 47 -13.22 -3.49 6.69
CA ASP A 47 -13.94 -3.01 5.52
C ASP A 47 -13.03 -2.85 4.30
N ILE A 48 -11.85 -2.24 4.50
CA ILE A 48 -10.84 -2.09 3.45
C ILE A 48 -10.40 -3.47 2.94
N THR A 49 -10.12 -4.41 3.85
CA THR A 49 -9.68 -5.76 3.47
C THR A 49 -10.77 -6.51 2.69
N SER A 50 -12.02 -6.42 3.13
CA SER A 50 -13.18 -7.04 2.47
C SER A 50 -13.45 -6.44 1.08
N ALA A 51 -13.24 -5.13 0.92
CA ALA A 51 -13.34 -4.48 -0.39
C ALA A 51 -12.17 -4.91 -1.30
N ALA A 52 -10.94 -4.90 -0.79
CA ALA A 52 -9.74 -5.22 -1.55
C ALA A 52 -9.69 -6.70 -2.00
N SER A 53 -10.23 -7.63 -1.20
CA SER A 53 -10.24 -9.06 -1.54
C SER A 53 -11.12 -9.40 -2.76
N LYS A 54 -11.99 -8.47 -3.18
CA LYS A 54 -12.84 -8.62 -4.37
C LYS A 54 -12.14 -8.17 -5.66
N ILE A 55 -10.95 -7.58 -5.56
CA ILE A 55 -10.19 -7.08 -6.70
C ILE A 55 -9.44 -8.25 -7.33
N GLU A 56 -9.76 -8.54 -8.59
CA GLU A 56 -9.01 -9.51 -9.38
C GLU A 56 -7.65 -8.92 -9.78
N ILE A 57 -6.56 -9.58 -9.36
CA ILE A 57 -5.21 -9.14 -9.69
C ILE A 57 -4.88 -9.59 -11.11
N GLN A 58 -4.71 -8.62 -12.00
CA GLN A 58 -4.37 -8.86 -13.40
C GLN A 58 -2.85 -8.77 -13.62
N GLY A 59 -2.29 -9.77 -14.28
CA GLY A 59 -0.88 -9.83 -14.64
C GLY A 59 0.05 -10.39 -13.56
N ALA A 60 1.24 -10.83 -13.98
CA ALA A 60 2.28 -11.34 -13.08
C ALA A 60 3.21 -10.21 -12.61
N ARG A 61 3.78 -10.35 -11.40
CA ARG A 61 4.80 -9.41 -10.87
C ARG A 61 6.00 -9.29 -11.81
N TYR A 62 6.37 -10.38 -12.46
CA TYR A 62 7.46 -10.44 -13.42
C TYR A 62 6.99 -11.11 -14.71
N PRO A 63 7.53 -10.72 -15.88
CA PRO A 63 7.48 -11.54 -17.08
C PRO A 63 8.01 -12.95 -16.80
N GLU A 64 7.44 -13.97 -17.42
CA GLU A 64 7.73 -15.39 -17.12
C GLU A 64 9.22 -15.75 -17.16
N HIS A 65 9.99 -15.14 -18.07
CA HIS A 65 11.43 -15.39 -18.19
C HIS A 65 12.22 -14.82 -17.00
N LEU A 66 11.81 -13.69 -16.42
CA LEU A 66 12.41 -13.13 -15.20
C LEU A 66 11.93 -13.87 -13.95
N GLN A 67 10.69 -14.34 -13.94
CA GLN A 67 10.14 -15.10 -12.82
C GLN A 67 10.91 -16.41 -12.59
N ARG A 68 11.40 -17.06 -13.66
CA ARG A 68 12.27 -18.26 -13.59
C ARG A 68 13.63 -18.03 -12.92
N LEU A 69 14.05 -16.78 -12.76
CA LEU A 69 15.35 -16.43 -12.16
C LEU A 69 15.25 -16.08 -10.66
N VAL A 70 14.04 -15.92 -10.12
CA VAL A 70 13.83 -15.56 -8.71
C VAL A 70 14.05 -16.78 -7.81
N GLY A 71 14.93 -16.66 -6.81
CA GLY A 71 15.16 -17.70 -5.78
C GLY A 71 16.15 -18.81 -6.18
N ARG A 72 16.90 -18.61 -7.26
CA ARG A 72 18.05 -19.41 -7.65
C ARG A 72 19.33 -18.80 -7.10
#